data_AF-A0A962QI58-F1
#
_entry.id   AF-A0A962QI58-F1
#
_cell.length_a   1.000
_cell.length_b   1.000
_cell.length_c   1.000
_cell.angle_alpha   90.00
_cell.angle_beta   90.00
_cell.angle_gamma   90.00
#
_symmetry.space_group_name_H-M   'P 1'
#
loop_
_entity.id
_entity.type
_entity.pdbx_description
1 polymer ?
#
loop_
_entity_poly.entity_id
_entity_poly.type
_entity_poly.pdbx_seq_one_letter_code
_entity_poly.pdbx_strand_id
1 'polypeptide(L)'
;RYEAAWLQFAAGVCQSCAPTVLAFDKANGITVLEYLPPDQYALWKDELLAGRVDVDLARRVGQRLGAIHQASAGSQALAQQFDTAEFFDDIRLSPYLRASADKHPDLAARLNTVADATKQCKIALTHGDVSPKNILFNRSTGEPVFLDAECAWFGDPAFDGAFCMNHFLL
;
A
#
# COMPACT_ATOMS: atom_id res chain seq x y z
N ARG A 1 -12.54 -5.62 5.95
CA ARG A 1 -12.95 -6.35 4.71
C ARG A 1 -11.99 -6.14 3.56
N TYR A 2 -11.67 -4.88 3.22
CA TYR A 2 -10.84 -4.56 2.05
C TYR A 2 -9.39 -4.99 2.22
N GLU A 3 -8.84 -4.80 3.42
CA GLU A 3 -7.52 -5.32 3.79
C GLU A 3 -7.42 -6.83 3.53
N ALA A 4 -8.27 -7.65 4.14
CA ALA A 4 -8.26 -9.10 3.94
C ALA A 4 -8.37 -9.49 2.45
N ALA A 5 -9.24 -8.80 1.70
CA ALA A 5 -9.41 -9.05 0.27
C ALA A 5 -8.17 -8.66 -0.55
N TRP A 6 -7.51 -7.56 -0.20
CA TRP A 6 -6.27 -7.14 -0.86
C TRP A 6 -5.13 -8.12 -0.55
N LEU A 7 -4.98 -8.54 0.71
CA LEU A 7 -3.96 -9.52 1.11
C LEU A 7 -4.15 -10.86 0.40
N GLN A 8 -5.40 -11.33 0.28
CA GLN A 8 -5.75 -12.53 -0.48
C GLN A 8 -5.43 -12.38 -1.98
N PHE A 9 -5.78 -11.24 -2.57
CA PHE A 9 -5.46 -10.95 -3.97
C PHE A 9 -3.95 -10.96 -4.20
N ALA A 10 -3.19 -10.21 -3.39
CA ALA A 10 -1.75 -10.10 -3.49
C ALA A 10 -1.06 -11.47 -3.37
N ALA A 11 -1.45 -12.30 -2.39
CA ALA A 11 -0.92 -13.65 -2.23
C ALA A 11 -1.21 -14.58 -3.43
N GLY A 12 -2.29 -14.33 -4.18
CA GLY A 12 -2.59 -15.02 -5.43
C GLY A 12 -1.74 -14.57 -6.63
N VAL A 13 -1.14 -13.38 -6.57
CA VAL A 13 -0.27 -12.82 -7.61
C VAL A 13 1.20 -13.16 -7.36
N CYS A 14 1.67 -12.98 -6.14
CA CYS A 14 3.05 -13.23 -5.75
C CYS A 14 3.09 -14.01 -4.45
N GLN A 15 3.71 -15.18 -4.48
CA GLN A 15 3.79 -16.03 -3.29
C GLN A 15 4.53 -15.31 -2.16
N SER A 16 3.95 -15.36 -0.96
CA SER A 16 4.53 -14.77 0.25
C SER A 16 4.76 -13.24 0.17
N CYS A 17 4.01 -12.51 -0.66
CA CYS A 17 4.05 -11.03 -0.67
C CYS A 17 3.10 -10.37 0.33
N ALA A 18 2.25 -11.16 0.98
CA ALA A 18 1.35 -10.77 2.05
C ALA A 18 1.23 -11.94 3.03
N PRO A 19 0.90 -11.70 4.32
CA PRO A 19 0.56 -12.76 5.26
C PRO A 19 -0.67 -13.53 4.79
N THR A 20 -0.68 -14.84 5.05
CA THR A 20 -1.86 -15.67 4.77
C THR A 20 -3.05 -15.20 5.61
N VAL A 21 -4.20 -14.96 4.97
CA VAL A 21 -5.46 -14.70 5.67
C VAL A 21 -6.06 -16.02 6.14
N LEU A 22 -5.99 -16.29 7.44
CA LEU A 22 -6.46 -17.53 8.06
C LEU A 22 -7.97 -17.53 8.30
N ALA A 23 -8.52 -16.37 8.69
CA ALA A 23 -9.96 -16.18 8.86
C ALA A 23 -10.33 -14.71 8.67
N PHE A 24 -11.58 -14.46 8.28
CA PHE A 24 -12.16 -13.12 8.25
C PHE A 24 -13.59 -13.16 8.79
N ASP A 25 -13.80 -12.56 9.95
CA ASP A 25 -15.12 -12.32 10.52
C ASP A 25 -15.65 -10.99 10.01
N LYS A 26 -16.52 -11.07 9.00
CA LYS A 26 -17.14 -9.90 8.39
C LYS A 26 -18.09 -9.15 9.34
N ALA A 27 -18.74 -9.83 10.28
CA ALA A 27 -19.73 -9.22 11.16
C ALA A 27 -19.04 -8.29 12.18
N ASN A 28 -17.87 -8.71 12.67
CA ASN A 28 -17.11 -7.96 13.66
C ASN A 28 -15.92 -7.17 13.07
N GLY A 29 -15.63 -7.34 11.77
CA GLY A 29 -14.52 -6.66 11.11
C GLY A 29 -13.14 -7.19 11.51
N ILE A 30 -13.06 -8.44 11.97
CA ILE A 30 -11.82 -9.05 12.48
C ILE A 30 -11.17 -9.90 11.38
N THR A 31 -9.90 -9.66 11.11
CA THR A 31 -9.07 -10.51 10.24
C THR A 31 -8.03 -11.25 11.08
N VAL A 32 -7.93 -12.56 10.90
CA VAL A 32 -6.86 -13.37 11.51
C VAL A 32 -5.82 -13.66 10.44
N LEU A 33 -4.58 -13.24 10.70
CA LEU A 33 -3.46 -13.35 9.78
C LEU A 33 -2.42 -14.35 10.28
N GLU A 34 -1.66 -14.91 9.35
CA GLU A 34 -0.41 -15.60 9.63
C GLU A 34 0.50 -14.74 10.51
N TYR A 35 1.02 -15.35 11.57
CA TYR A 35 2.02 -14.71 12.41
C TYR A 35 3.40 -14.78 11.74
N LEU A 36 4.02 -13.62 11.53
CA LEU A 36 5.35 -13.49 10.94
C LEU A 36 6.38 -13.25 12.06
N PRO A 37 7.20 -14.25 12.44
CA PRO A 37 8.06 -14.15 13.63
C PRO A 37 9.18 -13.10 13.50
N PRO A 38 9.45 -12.25 14.50
CA PRO A 38 10.49 -11.20 14.43
C PRO A 38 11.93 -11.69 14.26
N ASP A 39 12.21 -12.95 14.63
CA ASP A 39 13.49 -13.63 14.38
C ASP A 39 13.66 -14.01 12.90
N GLN A 40 12.57 -14.09 12.14
CA GLN A 40 12.56 -14.40 10.71
C GLN A 40 12.23 -13.19 9.83
N TYR A 41 11.55 -12.19 10.38
CA TYR A 41 11.11 -11.00 9.65
C TYR A 41 11.61 -9.72 10.33
N ALA A 42 11.98 -8.74 9.51
CA ALA A 42 12.42 -7.43 9.97
C ALA A 42 11.52 -6.34 9.41
N LEU A 43 11.23 -5.32 10.22
CA LEU A 43 10.48 -4.15 9.78
C LEU A 43 11.38 -3.20 9.00
N TRP A 44 11.00 -2.85 7.78
CA TRP A 44 11.84 -2.01 6.93
C TRP A 44 12.07 -0.63 7.53
N LYS A 45 11.04 -0.05 8.17
CA LYS A 45 11.18 1.21 8.92
C LYS A 45 12.31 1.16 9.96
N ASP A 46 12.42 0.08 10.73
CA ASP A 46 13.44 -0.03 11.78
C ASP A 46 14.85 -0.10 11.21
N GLU A 47 15.02 -0.76 10.06
CA GLU A 47 16.29 -0.79 9.34
C GLU A 47 16.69 0.60 8.82
N LEU A 48 15.74 1.32 8.20
CA LEU A 48 15.98 2.67 7.67
C LEU A 48 16.32 3.67 8.80
N LEU A 49 15.57 3.63 9.92
CA LEU A 49 15.84 4.48 11.08
C LEU A 49 17.21 4.18 11.72
N ALA A 50 17.69 2.95 11.58
CA ALA A 50 19.03 2.57 12.02
C ALA A 50 20.13 2.81 10.97
N GLY A 51 19.82 3.51 9.87
CA GLY A 51 20.77 3.85 8.80
C GLY A 51 21.16 2.68 7.90
N ARG A 52 20.45 1.54 7.97
CA ARG A 52 20.71 0.37 7.14
C ARG A 52 19.86 0.41 5.89
N VAL A 53 20.48 0.80 4.77
CA VAL A 53 19.83 0.93 3.47
C VAL A 53 20.22 -0.24 2.57
N ASP A 54 19.24 -1.08 2.23
CA ASP A 54 19.34 -2.12 1.21
C ASP A 54 18.59 -1.68 -0.06
N VAL A 55 19.34 -1.31 -1.10
CA VAL A 55 18.79 -0.88 -2.39
C VAL A 55 18.14 -2.05 -3.14
N ASP A 56 18.61 -3.28 -2.92
CA ASP A 56 18.03 -4.45 -3.55
C ASP A 56 16.68 -4.80 -2.92
N LEU A 57 16.51 -4.57 -1.61
CA LEU A 57 15.21 -4.64 -0.96
C LEU A 57 14.22 -3.63 -1.57
N ALA A 58 14.63 -2.37 -1.75
CA ALA A 58 13.79 -1.35 -2.38
C ALA A 58 13.37 -1.76 -3.80
N ARG A 59 14.29 -2.38 -4.57
CA ARG A 59 13.98 -2.92 -5.90
C ARG A 59 12.95 -4.05 -5.83
N ARG A 60 13.11 -5.00 -4.91
CA ARG A 60 12.16 -6.11 -4.71
C ARG A 60 10.78 -5.61 -4.31
N VAL A 61 10.70 -4.58 -3.46
CA VAL A 61 9.43 -3.92 -3.10
C VAL A 61 8.75 -3.37 -4.35
N GLY A 62 9.48 -2.58 -5.17
CA GLY A 62 8.93 -2.03 -6.41
C GLY A 62 8.50 -3.11 -7.41
N GLN A 63 9.26 -4.20 -7.54
CA GLN A 63 8.94 -5.31 -8.42
C GLN A 63 7.65 -6.04 -8.00
N ARG A 64 7.51 -6.39 -6.71
CA ARG A 64 6.30 -7.06 -6.20
C ARG A 64 5.07 -6.16 -6.30
N LEU A 65 5.21 -4.90 -5.92
CA LEU A 65 4.12 -3.92 -6.01
C LEU A 65 3.67 -3.73 -7.46
N GLY A 66 4.62 -3.58 -8.39
CA GLY A 66 4.33 -3.50 -9.82
C GLY A 66 3.63 -4.74 -10.38
N ALA A 67 4.01 -5.95 -9.93
CA ALA A 67 3.33 -7.18 -10.31
C ALA A 67 1.87 -7.23 -9.83
N ILE A 68 1.59 -6.78 -8.61
CA ILE A 68 0.22 -6.69 -8.05
C ILE A 68 -0.62 -5.68 -8.84
N HIS A 69 -0.07 -4.51 -9.15
CA HIS A 69 -0.74 -3.52 -9.99
C HIS A 69 -1.02 -4.05 -11.39
N GLN A 70 -0.03 -4.71 -12.01
CA GLN A 70 -0.17 -5.29 -13.35
C GLN A 70 -1.24 -6.39 -13.39
N ALA A 71 -1.29 -7.26 -12.39
CA ALA A 71 -2.25 -8.35 -12.33
C ALA A 71 -3.70 -7.88 -12.11
N SER A 72 -3.90 -6.69 -11.54
CA SER A 72 -5.22 -6.11 -11.29
C SER A 72 -5.66 -5.09 -12.36
N ALA A 73 -4.75 -4.67 -13.24
CA ALA A 73 -4.97 -3.60 -14.20
C ALA A 73 -6.21 -3.86 -15.09
N GLY A 74 -7.11 -2.88 -15.15
CA GLY A 74 -8.32 -2.94 -15.98
C GLY A 74 -9.39 -3.94 -15.53
N SER A 75 -9.24 -4.58 -14.37
CA SER A 75 -10.23 -5.53 -13.86
C SER A 75 -11.51 -4.84 -13.38
N GLN A 76 -12.60 -4.99 -14.13
CA GLN A 76 -13.91 -4.44 -13.75
C GLN A 76 -14.44 -5.05 -12.44
N ALA A 77 -14.16 -6.33 -12.19
CA ALA A 77 -14.59 -7.00 -10.97
C ALA A 77 -13.89 -6.41 -9.73
N LEU A 78 -12.58 -6.17 -9.81
CA LEU A 78 -11.83 -5.52 -8.73
C LEU A 78 -12.22 -4.05 -8.59
N ALA A 79 -12.50 -3.36 -9.70
CA ALA A 79 -13.01 -1.98 -9.66
C ALA A 79 -14.34 -1.88 -8.88
N GLN A 80 -15.27 -2.79 -9.12
CA GLN A 80 -16.54 -2.85 -8.37
C GLN A 80 -16.33 -3.27 -6.92
N GLN A 81 -15.44 -4.24 -6.67
CA GLN A 81 -15.17 -4.74 -5.33
C GLN A 81 -14.50 -3.67 -4.44
N PHE A 82 -13.61 -2.86 -5.01
CA PHE A 82 -12.82 -1.84 -4.31
C PHE A 82 -13.23 -0.42 -4.72
N ASP A 83 -14.53 -0.19 -4.92
CA ASP A 83 -15.10 1.14 -5.12
C ASP A 83 -15.15 1.91 -3.79
N THR A 84 -13.97 2.28 -3.31
CA THR A 84 -13.72 2.92 -2.00
C THR A 84 -13.08 4.30 -2.16
N ALA A 85 -13.29 4.96 -3.31
CA ALA A 85 -12.60 6.20 -3.66
C ALA A 85 -12.81 7.34 -2.65
N GLU A 86 -14.02 7.48 -2.10
CA GLU A 86 -14.29 8.49 -1.06
C GLU A 86 -13.57 8.16 0.25
N PHE A 87 -13.60 6.89 0.68
CA PHE A 87 -12.87 6.45 1.86
C PHE A 87 -11.36 6.66 1.71
N PHE A 88 -10.79 6.35 0.53
CA PHE A 88 -9.40 6.62 0.22
C PHE A 88 -9.07 8.12 0.23
N ASP A 89 -9.95 8.97 -0.33
CA ASP A 89 -9.77 10.42 -0.28
C ASP A 89 -9.78 10.94 1.16
N ASP A 90 -10.69 10.46 2.01
CA ASP A 90 -10.79 10.87 3.41
C ASP A 90 -9.54 10.52 4.23
N ILE A 91 -8.95 9.34 3.99
CA ILE A 91 -7.87 8.81 4.85
C ILE A 91 -6.47 8.91 4.24
N ARG A 92 -6.34 9.21 2.95
CA ARG A 92 -5.03 9.34 2.26
C ARG A 92 -4.86 10.66 1.55
N LEU A 93 -5.75 11.06 0.64
CA LEU A 93 -5.53 12.30 -0.12
C LEU A 93 -5.75 13.55 0.74
N SER A 94 -6.82 13.55 1.55
CA SER A 94 -7.18 14.66 2.43
C SER A 94 -6.11 14.95 3.49
N PRO A 95 -5.66 13.99 4.32
CA PRO A 95 -4.68 14.27 5.37
C PRO A 95 -3.26 14.52 4.85
N TYR A 96 -2.96 14.21 3.58
CA TYR A 96 -1.64 14.46 2.98
C TYR A 96 -1.67 15.66 2.03
N LEU A 97 -2.19 15.49 0.82
CA LEU A 97 -2.10 16.48 -0.24
C LEU A 97 -2.99 17.70 0.04
N ARG A 98 -4.26 17.49 0.45
CA ARG A 98 -5.19 18.60 0.70
C ARG A 98 -4.81 19.37 1.96
N ALA A 99 -4.48 18.68 3.05
CA ALA A 99 -3.99 19.31 4.26
C ALA A 99 -2.68 20.09 4.02
N SER A 100 -1.77 19.59 3.18
CA SER A 100 -0.57 20.33 2.78
C SER A 100 -0.92 21.56 1.93
N ALA A 101 -1.91 21.46 1.03
CA ALA A 101 -2.41 22.58 0.24
C ALA A 101 -2.93 23.71 1.13
N ASP A 102 -3.67 23.38 2.20
CA ASP A 102 -4.19 24.36 3.16
C ASP A 102 -3.08 25.12 3.92
N LYS A 103 -1.93 24.47 4.13
CA LYS A 103 -0.77 25.08 4.82
C LYS A 103 0.16 25.85 3.89
N HIS A 104 0.12 25.55 2.59
CA HIS A 104 1.03 26.12 1.58
C HIS A 104 0.23 26.72 0.42
N PRO A 105 -0.32 27.95 0.58
CA PRO A 105 -1.19 28.56 -0.44
C PRO A 105 -0.52 28.74 -1.81
N ASP A 106 0.79 28.93 -1.85
CA ASP A 106 1.60 29.03 -3.07
C ASP A 106 1.69 27.70 -3.85
N LEU A 107 1.48 26.56 -3.17
CA LEU A 107 1.48 25.22 -3.77
C LEU A 107 0.08 24.62 -3.89
N ALA A 108 -0.93 25.23 -3.28
CA ALA A 108 -2.26 24.66 -3.10
C ALA A 108 -2.91 24.18 -4.40
N ALA A 109 -2.85 24.99 -5.46
CA ALA A 109 -3.41 24.63 -6.77
C ALA A 109 -2.78 23.35 -7.34
N ARG A 110 -1.44 23.21 -7.20
CA ARG A 110 -0.71 22.03 -7.70
C ARG A 110 -1.04 20.79 -6.90
N LEU A 111 -1.06 20.89 -5.57
CA LEU A 111 -1.36 19.77 -4.67
C LEU A 111 -2.79 19.27 -4.85
N ASN A 112 -3.77 20.17 -4.93
CA ASN A 112 -5.17 19.79 -5.20
C ASN A 112 -5.33 19.18 -6.59
N THR A 113 -4.64 19.68 -7.61
CA THR A 113 -4.65 19.08 -8.96
C THR A 113 -4.14 17.64 -8.93
N VAL A 114 -3.03 17.37 -8.21
CA VAL A 114 -2.51 16.01 -8.06
C VAL A 114 -3.50 15.13 -7.31
N ALA A 115 -4.07 15.60 -6.20
CA ALA A 115 -5.06 14.84 -5.44
C ALA A 115 -6.28 14.46 -6.27
N ASP A 116 -6.85 15.43 -7.01
CA ASP A 116 -8.03 15.20 -7.84
C ASP A 116 -7.72 14.28 -9.02
N ALA A 117 -6.56 14.44 -9.68
CA ALA A 117 -6.12 13.55 -10.75
C ALA A 117 -5.92 12.12 -10.24
N THR A 118 -5.29 11.94 -9.07
CA THR A 118 -5.15 10.63 -8.43
C THR A 118 -6.53 10.02 -8.17
N LYS A 119 -7.46 10.75 -7.52
CA LYS A 119 -8.81 10.25 -7.18
C LYS A 119 -9.59 9.78 -8.41
N GLN A 120 -9.49 10.52 -9.52
CA GLN A 120 -10.21 10.25 -10.78
C GLN A 120 -9.63 9.06 -11.58
N CYS A 121 -8.35 8.76 -11.39
CA CYS A 121 -7.67 7.71 -12.12
C CYS A 121 -8.04 6.32 -11.57
N LYS A 122 -8.49 5.40 -12.45
CA LYS A 122 -8.98 4.05 -12.11
C LYS A 122 -8.27 2.99 -12.96
N ILE A 123 -7.07 2.60 -12.57
CA ILE A 123 -6.21 1.73 -13.38
C ILE A 123 -6.09 0.34 -12.76
N ALA A 124 -5.76 0.25 -11.47
CA ALA A 124 -5.37 -1.00 -10.83
C ALA A 124 -5.81 -1.04 -9.35
N LEU A 125 -5.74 -2.23 -8.75
CA LEU A 125 -5.91 -2.38 -7.30
C LEU A 125 -4.64 -1.90 -6.60
N THR A 126 -4.78 -0.86 -5.79
CA THR A 126 -3.68 -0.26 -5.04
C THR A 126 -3.79 -0.61 -3.56
N HIS A 127 -2.66 -0.59 -2.85
CA HIS A 127 -2.61 -0.82 -1.41
C HIS A 127 -3.08 0.42 -0.63
N GLY A 128 -2.72 1.61 -1.12
CA GLY A 128 -3.09 2.90 -0.52
C GLY A 128 -2.30 3.29 0.72
N ASP A 129 -1.33 2.49 1.19
CA ASP A 129 -0.46 2.82 2.34
C ASP A 129 0.87 2.06 2.25
N VAL A 130 1.50 2.08 1.08
CA VAL A 130 2.83 1.48 0.92
C VAL A 130 3.85 2.38 1.58
N SER A 131 4.22 2.05 2.81
CA SER A 131 5.22 2.78 3.59
C SER A 131 6.14 1.79 4.31
N PRO A 132 7.38 2.17 4.67
CA PRO A 132 8.30 1.26 5.35
C PRO A 132 7.77 0.67 6.67
N LYS A 133 6.79 1.32 7.31
CA LYS A 133 6.10 0.78 8.51
C LYS A 133 5.18 -0.40 8.21
N ASN A 134 4.76 -0.55 6.97
CA ASN A 134 3.81 -1.56 6.51
C ASN A 134 4.49 -2.64 5.66
N ILE A 135 5.82 -2.71 5.72
CA ILE A 135 6.63 -3.66 4.95
C ILE A 135 7.58 -4.37 5.89
N LEU A 136 7.36 -5.68 6.04
CA LEU A 136 8.37 -6.58 6.59
C LEU A 136 9.22 -7.11 5.44
N PHE A 137 10.41 -7.62 5.74
CA PHE A 137 11.13 -8.50 4.83
C PHE A 137 11.59 -9.75 5.56
N ASN A 138 11.52 -10.88 4.86
CA ASN A 138 12.08 -12.13 5.36
C ASN A 138 13.61 -12.00 5.41
N ARG A 139 14.21 -12.22 6.58
CA ARG A 139 15.66 -12.05 6.81
C ARG A 139 16.51 -13.02 5.99
N SER A 140 15.98 -14.21 5.68
CA SER A 140 16.71 -15.26 4.96
C SER A 140 16.65 -15.08 3.45
N THR A 141 15.50 -14.62 2.91
CA THR A 141 15.31 -14.48 1.46
C THR A 141 15.43 -13.04 0.97
N GLY A 142 15.30 -12.05 1.86
CA GLY A 142 15.22 -10.63 1.51
C GLY A 142 13.89 -10.23 0.86
N GLU A 143 12.91 -11.14 0.78
CA GLU A 143 11.64 -10.92 0.10
C GLU A 143 10.69 -10.04 0.95
N PRO A 144 10.11 -8.98 0.39
CA PRO A 144 9.24 -8.07 1.14
C PRO A 144 7.80 -8.59 1.25
N VAL A 145 7.19 -8.36 2.41
CA VAL A 145 5.81 -8.71 2.75
C VAL A 145 5.05 -7.43 3.08
N PHE A 146 4.00 -7.14 2.31
CA PHE A 146 3.11 -6.01 2.53
C PHE A 146 2.07 -6.34 3.60
N LEU A 147 1.79 -5.37 4.47
CA LEU A 147 0.87 -5.44 5.59
C LEU A 147 -0.10 -4.26 5.54
N ASP A 148 -1.22 -4.34 6.26
CA ASP A 148 -2.04 -3.17 6.58
C ASP A 148 -2.56 -2.43 5.33
N ALA A 149 -3.16 -3.20 4.41
CA ALA A 149 -3.81 -2.71 3.20
C ALA A 149 -5.25 -2.20 3.48
N GLU A 150 -5.49 -1.56 4.62
CA GLU A 150 -6.82 -1.04 4.99
C GLU A 150 -7.32 0.06 4.05
N CYS A 151 -6.39 0.76 3.39
CA CYS A 151 -6.66 1.82 2.42
C CYS A 151 -6.77 1.33 0.98
N ALA A 152 -6.87 0.01 0.78
CA ALA A 152 -6.97 -0.57 -0.54
C ALA A 152 -8.17 -0.01 -1.32
N TRP A 153 -7.90 0.42 -2.55
CA TRP A 153 -8.89 0.95 -3.48
C TRP A 153 -8.48 0.67 -4.92
N PHE A 154 -9.45 0.66 -5.83
CA PHE A 154 -9.17 0.61 -7.25
C PHE A 154 -8.93 2.03 -7.78
N GLY A 155 -7.70 2.32 -8.18
CA GLY A 155 -7.23 3.69 -8.35
C GLY A 155 -5.94 3.83 -9.18
N ASP A 156 -5.20 4.90 -8.92
CA ASP A 156 -3.92 5.19 -9.56
C ASP A 156 -2.75 4.41 -8.89
N PRO A 157 -2.11 3.43 -9.56
CA PRO A 157 -0.98 2.70 -9.00
C PRO A 157 0.23 3.59 -8.73
N ALA A 158 0.34 4.76 -9.36
CA ALA A 158 1.42 5.71 -9.08
C ALA A 158 1.41 6.20 -7.63
N PHE A 159 0.24 6.20 -6.97
CA PHE A 159 0.11 6.62 -5.59
C PHE A 159 0.98 5.77 -4.64
N ASP A 160 0.92 4.45 -4.74
CA ASP A 160 1.64 3.56 -3.82
C ASP A 160 3.16 3.79 -3.89
N GLY A 161 3.70 3.93 -5.10
CA GLY A 161 5.13 4.23 -5.30
C GLY A 161 5.51 5.60 -4.77
N ALA A 162 4.71 6.63 -5.09
CA ALA A 162 4.95 8.00 -4.62
C ALA A 162 4.86 8.10 -3.09
N PHE A 163 3.88 7.44 -2.49
CA PHE A 163 3.67 7.42 -1.04
C PHE A 163 4.85 6.75 -0.33
N CYS A 164 5.35 5.63 -0.85
CA CYS A 164 6.53 4.96 -0.32
C CYS A 164 7.79 5.86 -0.40
N MET A 165 8.04 6.47 -1.56
CA MET A 165 9.19 7.35 -1.75
C MET A 165 9.14 8.60 -0.87
N ASN A 166 7.94 9.16 -0.63
CA ASN A 166 7.77 10.28 0.29
C ASN A 166 8.28 9.95 1.70
N HIS A 167 8.08 8.71 2.17
CA HIS A 167 8.58 8.26 3.46
C HIS A 167 10.11 8.13 3.56
N PHE A 168 10.85 8.14 2.45
CA PHE A 168 12.32 8.19 2.50
C PHE A 168 12.86 9.60 2.74
N LEU A 169 12.00 10.62 2.66
CA LEU A 169 12.34 12.03 2.85
C LEU A 169 11.92 12.59 4.21
N LEU A 170 11.23 11.79 5.03
CA LEU A 170 10.71 12.14 6.36
C LEU A 170 11.61 11.59 7.47
#